data_AF-A0A5K0VZT1-F1
#
_entry.id   AF-A0A5K0VZT1-F1
#
_cell.length_a   1.000
_cell.length_b   1.000
_cell.length_c   1.000
_cell.angle_alpha   90.00
_cell.angle_beta   90.00
_cell.angle_gamma   90.00
#
_symmetry.space_group_name_H-M   'P 1'
#
loop_
_entity.id
_entity.type
_entity.pdbx_description
1 polymer ?
#
loop_
_entity_poly.entity_id
_entity_poly.type
_entity_poly.pdbx_seq_one_letter_code
_entity_poly.pdbx_strand_id
1 'polypeptide(L)'
;GGSLTMSISSEMLKNMHAEAEKVWVPELAEVMKVTADPFINVIYDCDPLPKLQWDNVVLVGDAAHPTSPHGLRSTNMSIVDAGTLGQCIGKYGISNLSTALKEYEKYRLPVVSQQVLHSRKLGRLKQGLDYKGHGRNLHWKDASREDCLGLLQRNMPFFAGAPSPADSEALPLMMT
;
A
#
# COMPACT_ATOMS: atom_id res chain seq x y z
N GLY A 1 11.94 -9.22 12.90
CA GLY A 1 12.54 -8.19 12.04
C GLY A 1 13.08 -7.08 12.92
N GLY A 2 14.33 -6.68 12.72
CA GLY A 2 14.85 -5.49 13.41
C GLY A 2 14.14 -4.26 12.87
N SER A 3 13.72 -3.35 13.76
CA SER A 3 13.31 -2.02 13.33
C SER A 3 14.51 -1.35 12.65
N LEU A 4 14.34 -0.89 11.41
CA LEU A 4 15.35 -0.09 10.70
C LEU A 4 15.19 1.41 11.00
N THR A 5 14.56 1.71 12.14
CA THR A 5 14.48 3.06 12.70
C THR A 5 15.82 3.40 13.33
N MET A 6 16.44 4.46 12.85
CA MET A 6 17.70 4.98 13.38
C MET A 6 17.48 6.32 14.09
N SER A 7 18.16 6.48 15.22
CA SER A 7 18.28 7.77 15.91
C SER A 7 19.11 8.73 15.09
N ILE A 8 18.75 10.02 15.13
CA ILE A 8 19.45 11.06 14.37
C ILE A 8 20.60 11.63 15.22
N SER A 9 21.78 11.76 14.62
CA SER A 9 22.91 12.43 15.28
C SER A 9 22.69 13.94 15.33
N SER A 10 23.32 14.63 16.29
CA SER A 10 23.24 16.08 16.39
C SER A 10 23.71 16.81 15.12
N GLU A 11 24.66 16.21 14.38
CA GLU A 11 25.15 16.75 13.12
C GLU A 11 24.11 16.60 12.00
N MET A 12 23.51 15.40 11.87
CA MET A 12 22.43 15.18 10.90
C MET A 12 21.24 16.10 11.17
N LEU A 13 20.87 16.30 12.44
CA LEU A 13 19.77 17.19 12.81
C LEU A 13 20.04 18.64 12.40
N LYS A 14 21.25 19.16 12.70
CA LYS A 14 21.66 20.51 12.28
C LYS A 14 21.61 20.67 10.77
N ASN A 15 22.10 19.69 10.02
CA ASN A 15 22.07 19.70 8.56
C ASN A 15 20.63 19.68 8.03
N MET A 16 19.76 18.83 8.59
CA MET A 16 18.35 18.77 8.22
C MET A 16 17.64 20.11 8.46
N HIS A 17 17.88 20.77 9.59
CA HIS A 17 17.30 22.09 9.88
C HIS A 17 17.80 23.17 8.93
N ALA A 18 19.11 23.21 8.65
CA ALA A 18 19.69 24.17 7.73
C ALA A 18 19.20 23.99 6.29
N GLU A 19 19.01 22.75 5.83
CA GLU A 19 18.43 22.49 4.50
C GLU A 19 16.94 22.82 4.45
N ALA A 20 16.20 22.57 5.54
CA ALA A 20 14.78 22.90 5.60
C ALA A 20 14.52 24.39 5.42
N GLU A 21 15.32 25.26 6.03
CA GLU A 21 15.22 26.72 5.87
C GLU A 21 15.50 27.21 4.45
N LYS A 22 16.31 26.48 3.68
CA LYS A 22 16.65 26.84 2.29
C LYS A 22 15.58 26.42 1.29
N VAL A 23 14.97 25.25 1.53
CA VAL A 23 14.09 24.58 0.57
C VAL A 23 12.62 24.84 0.84
N TRP A 24 12.22 24.85 2.11
CA TRP A 24 10.81 24.91 2.52
C TRP A 24 10.38 26.32 2.90
N VAL A 25 9.06 26.53 2.90
CA VAL A 25 8.45 27.73 3.48
C VAL A 25 8.67 27.77 5.00
N PRO A 26 8.69 28.96 5.63
CA PRO A 26 9.03 29.12 7.05
C PRO A 26 8.22 28.21 7.98
N GLU A 27 6.93 28.00 7.70
CA GLU A 27 6.03 27.19 8.50
C GLU A 27 6.43 25.71 8.52
N LEU A 28 6.84 25.16 7.37
CA LEU A 28 7.29 23.77 7.26
C LEU A 28 8.68 23.59 7.87
N ALA A 29 9.58 24.56 7.69
CA ALA A 29 10.88 24.55 8.35
C ALA A 29 10.74 24.58 9.88
N GLU A 30 9.79 25.36 10.40
CA GLU A 30 9.50 25.42 11.84
C GLU A 30 8.99 24.08 12.38
N VAL A 31 8.09 23.39 11.67
CA VAL A 31 7.64 22.03 12.05
C VAL A 31 8.83 21.08 12.24
N MET A 32 9.82 21.14 11.34
CA MET A 32 11.02 20.30 11.46
C MET A 32 11.89 20.69 12.66
N LYS A 33 11.95 21.97 13.05
CA LYS A 33 12.73 22.46 14.19
C LYS A 33 12.12 22.10 15.54
N VAL A 34 10.79 22.22 15.66
CA VAL A 34 10.07 21.95 16.92
C VAL A 34 9.85 20.45 17.16
N THR A 35 10.17 19.59 16.20
CA THR A 35 10.13 18.14 16.38
C THR A 35 11.26 17.71 17.32
N ALA A 36 10.90 17.37 18.57
CA ALA A 36 11.86 17.16 19.66
C ALA A 36 12.76 15.92 19.49
N ASP A 37 12.20 14.81 18.99
CA ASP A 37 12.92 13.53 18.83
C ASP A 37 12.64 12.94 17.44
N PRO A 38 13.27 13.47 16.39
CA PRO A 38 13.09 12.96 15.04
C PRO A 38 13.87 11.66 14.84
N PHE A 39 13.30 10.76 14.05
CA PHE A 39 13.92 9.50 13.66
C PHE A 39 13.87 9.32 12.15
N ILE A 40 14.80 8.52 11.63
CA ILE A 40 14.76 8.09 10.23
C ILE A 40 14.29 6.65 10.19
N ASN A 41 13.26 6.38 9.39
CA ASN A 41 12.78 5.03 9.14
C ASN A 41 12.93 4.72 7.65
N VAL A 42 13.47 3.55 7.33
CA VAL A 42 13.60 3.11 5.94
C VAL A 42 12.33 2.41 5.50
N ILE A 43 11.75 2.87 4.40
CA ILE A 43 10.52 2.35 3.83
C ILE A 43 10.86 1.28 2.79
N TYR A 44 10.26 0.10 2.93
CA TYR A 44 10.40 -1.01 2.00
C TYR A 44 9.04 -1.51 1.52
N ASP A 45 9.03 -2.03 0.31
CA ASP A 45 7.97 -2.89 -0.21
C ASP A 45 8.61 -4.08 -0.94
N CYS A 46 7.80 -5.06 -1.36
CA CYS A 46 8.27 -6.18 -2.18
C CYS A 46 7.33 -6.41 -3.36
N ASP A 47 7.81 -7.10 -4.39
CA ASP A 47 6.93 -7.48 -5.50
C ASP A 47 5.76 -8.33 -4.97
N PRO A 48 4.56 -8.20 -5.57
CA PRO A 48 3.41 -8.97 -5.17
C PRO A 48 3.71 -10.47 -5.11
N LEU A 49 3.22 -11.14 -4.08
CA LEU A 49 3.36 -12.59 -3.96
C LEU A 49 2.63 -13.27 -5.13
N PRO A 50 3.17 -14.36 -5.70
CA PRO A 50 2.52 -15.08 -6.79
C PRO A 50 1.30 -15.90 -6.32
N LYS A 51 1.18 -16.12 -5.01
CA LYS A 51 0.08 -16.83 -4.34
C LYS A 51 0.00 -16.42 -2.87
N LEU A 52 -1.18 -16.59 -2.29
CA LEU A 52 -1.52 -16.29 -0.90
C LEU A 52 -1.83 -17.56 -0.09
N GLN A 53 -2.11 -18.71 -0.71
CA GLN A 53 -2.42 -19.95 0.00
C GLN A 53 -1.53 -21.15 -0.36
N TRP A 54 -1.41 -22.05 0.61
CA TRP A 54 -0.76 -23.36 0.52
C TRP A 54 -1.57 -24.35 1.37
N ASP A 55 -2.33 -25.23 0.73
CA ASP A 55 -3.17 -26.24 1.40
C ASP A 55 -4.15 -25.64 2.41
N ASN A 56 -3.77 -25.66 3.71
CA ASN A 56 -4.55 -25.15 4.84
C ASN A 56 -3.90 -23.90 5.47
N VAL A 57 -2.90 -23.31 4.82
CA VAL A 57 -2.19 -22.10 5.24
C VAL A 57 -2.53 -20.98 4.27
N VAL A 58 -2.78 -19.79 4.81
CA VAL A 58 -3.05 -18.58 4.03
C VAL A 58 -2.32 -17.38 4.63
N LEU A 59 -1.84 -16.50 3.77
CA LEU A 59 -1.29 -15.20 4.15
C LEU A 59 -2.38 -14.13 4.10
N VAL A 60 -2.38 -13.26 5.10
CA VAL A 60 -3.29 -12.13 5.25
C VAL A 60 -2.51 -10.91 5.74
N GLY A 61 -3.04 -9.71 5.51
CA GLY A 61 -2.43 -8.48 6.02
C GLY A 61 -1.04 -8.24 5.41
N ASP A 62 -0.15 -7.57 6.15
CA ASP A 62 1.17 -7.20 5.61
C ASP A 62 2.02 -8.39 5.14
N ALA A 63 1.76 -9.61 5.66
CA ALA A 63 2.39 -10.83 5.17
C ALA A 63 1.92 -11.22 3.75
N ALA A 64 0.67 -10.89 3.38
CA ALA A 64 0.13 -11.09 2.03
C ALA A 64 0.50 -9.96 1.07
N HIS A 65 0.71 -8.75 1.60
CA HIS A 65 0.82 -7.54 0.80
C HIS A 65 1.87 -6.56 1.37
N PRO A 66 3.16 -6.88 1.25
CA PRO A 66 4.26 -6.02 1.70
C PRO A 66 4.29 -4.74 0.86
N THR A 67 3.63 -3.69 1.34
CA THR A 67 3.38 -2.44 0.60
C THR A 67 4.04 -1.25 1.28
N SER A 68 4.46 -0.28 0.48
CA SER A 68 4.91 1.02 0.98
C SER A 68 3.68 1.82 1.48
N PRO A 69 3.86 2.81 2.38
CA PRO A 69 2.73 3.51 2.99
C PRO A 69 2.07 4.53 2.04
N HIS A 70 2.64 4.76 0.84
CA HIS A 70 2.29 5.89 -0.01
C HIS A 70 0.88 5.80 -0.63
N GLY A 71 0.31 4.61 -0.72
CA GLY A 71 -1.07 4.35 -1.12
C GLY A 71 -2.08 4.35 0.04
N LEU A 72 -1.65 4.52 1.29
CA LEU A 72 -2.51 4.76 2.46
C LEU A 72 -3.61 3.70 2.69
N ARG A 73 -3.33 2.42 2.41
CA ARG A 73 -4.35 1.36 2.36
C ARG A 73 -4.01 0.04 3.08
N SER A 74 -2.80 -0.17 3.61
CA SER A 74 -2.40 -1.47 4.19
C SER A 74 -3.37 -1.97 5.28
N THR A 75 -3.79 -1.10 6.22
CA THR A 75 -4.78 -1.47 7.24
C THR A 75 -6.13 -1.85 6.63
N ASN A 76 -6.61 -1.06 5.66
CA ASN A 76 -7.85 -1.35 4.95
C ASN A 76 -7.78 -2.67 4.19
N MET A 77 -6.63 -2.96 3.57
CA MET A 77 -6.38 -4.22 2.86
C MET A 77 -6.45 -5.40 3.83
N SER A 78 -5.84 -5.29 5.00
CA SER A 78 -5.88 -6.31 6.06
C SER A 78 -7.31 -6.56 6.57
N ILE A 79 -8.11 -5.52 6.72
CA ILE A 79 -9.52 -5.63 7.12
C ILE A 79 -10.33 -6.34 6.04
N VAL A 80 -10.12 -5.98 4.76
CA VAL A 80 -10.80 -6.64 3.63
C VAL A 80 -10.37 -8.09 3.51
N ASP A 81 -9.08 -8.41 3.71
CA ASP A 81 -8.57 -9.78 3.74
C ASP A 81 -9.32 -10.61 4.81
N ALA A 82 -9.41 -10.11 6.05
CA ALA A 82 -10.12 -10.80 7.12
C ALA A 82 -11.60 -11.03 6.80
N GLY A 83 -12.28 -10.01 6.27
CA GLY A 83 -13.69 -10.11 5.86
C GLY A 83 -13.91 -11.12 4.74
N THR A 84 -13.11 -11.07 3.68
CA THR A 84 -13.18 -12.02 2.56
C THR A 84 -12.85 -13.44 3.00
N LEU A 85 -11.84 -13.62 3.86
CA LEU A 85 -11.49 -14.94 4.40
C LEU A 85 -12.64 -15.52 5.22
N GLY A 86 -13.27 -14.71 6.08
CA GLY A 86 -14.43 -15.11 6.86
C GLY A 86 -15.61 -15.53 5.98
N GLN A 87 -15.90 -14.77 4.90
CA GLN A 87 -16.94 -15.13 3.94
C GLN A 87 -16.65 -16.45 3.24
N CYS A 88 -15.41 -16.67 2.76
CA CYS A 88 -15.04 -17.92 2.11
C CYS A 88 -15.14 -19.12 3.05
N ILE A 89 -14.64 -19.01 4.28
CA ILE A 89 -14.74 -20.08 5.27
C ILE A 89 -16.20 -20.34 5.65
N GLY A 90 -17.01 -19.29 5.81
CA GLY A 90 -18.44 -19.42 6.07
C GLY A 90 -19.19 -20.15 4.95
N LYS A 91 -18.83 -19.88 3.68
CA LYS A 91 -19.46 -20.49 2.50
C LYS A 91 -19.15 -21.98 2.35
N TYR A 92 -17.90 -22.39 2.54
CA TYR A 92 -17.48 -23.78 2.28
C TYR A 92 -17.42 -24.66 3.54
N GLY A 93 -17.34 -24.05 4.73
CA GLY A 93 -17.15 -24.73 6.00
C GLY A 93 -15.71 -25.23 6.22
N ILE A 94 -15.39 -25.56 7.48
CA ILE A 94 -14.06 -26.04 7.89
C ILE A 94 -13.69 -27.38 7.23
N SER A 95 -14.69 -28.22 6.93
CA SER A 95 -14.47 -29.50 6.21
C SER A 95 -13.91 -29.31 4.80
N ASN A 96 -14.11 -28.14 4.20
CA ASN A 96 -13.62 -27.81 2.85
C ASN A 96 -12.66 -26.60 2.89
N LEU A 97 -11.85 -26.49 3.94
CA LEU A 97 -10.96 -25.34 4.17
C LEU A 97 -10.07 -25.03 2.96
N SER A 98 -9.43 -26.03 2.34
CA SER A 98 -8.59 -25.80 1.16
C SER A 98 -9.35 -25.10 0.01
N THR A 99 -10.61 -25.47 -0.21
CA THR A 99 -11.47 -24.81 -1.21
C THR A 99 -11.78 -23.38 -0.80
N ALA A 100 -12.07 -23.13 0.48
CA ALA A 100 -12.29 -21.78 1.00
C ALA A 100 -11.05 -20.88 0.80
N LEU A 101 -9.85 -21.39 1.07
CA LEU A 101 -8.61 -20.62 0.93
C LEU A 101 -8.28 -20.31 -0.54
N LYS A 102 -8.58 -21.25 -1.46
CA LYS A 102 -8.47 -21.01 -2.91
C LYS A 102 -9.43 -19.93 -3.38
N GLU A 103 -10.67 -19.94 -2.89
CA GLU A 103 -11.64 -18.88 -3.22
C GLU A 103 -11.20 -17.53 -2.65
N TYR A 104 -10.69 -17.50 -1.42
CA TYR A 104 -10.08 -16.29 -0.84
C TYR A 104 -8.96 -15.73 -1.73
N GLU A 105 -8.00 -16.57 -2.14
CA GLU A 105 -6.89 -16.16 -3.00
C GLU A 105 -7.39 -15.58 -4.33
N LYS A 106 -8.37 -16.23 -4.97
CA LYS A 106 -8.98 -15.76 -6.22
C LYS A 106 -9.52 -14.33 -6.12
N TYR A 107 -10.14 -13.96 -5.00
CA TYR A 107 -10.67 -12.61 -4.80
C TYR A 107 -9.61 -11.60 -4.36
N ARG A 108 -8.64 -12.01 -3.53
CA ARG A 108 -7.70 -11.09 -2.89
C ARG A 108 -6.43 -10.86 -3.68
N LEU A 109 -5.85 -11.90 -4.27
CA LEU A 109 -4.55 -11.82 -4.95
C LEU A 109 -4.49 -10.73 -6.04
N PRO A 110 -5.47 -10.59 -6.96
CA PRO A 110 -5.43 -9.53 -7.98
C PRO A 110 -5.52 -8.12 -7.37
N VAL A 111 -6.33 -7.97 -6.30
CA VAL A 111 -6.56 -6.67 -5.65
C VAL A 111 -5.32 -6.20 -4.93
N VAL A 112 -4.74 -7.06 -4.07
CA VAL A 112 -3.57 -6.68 -3.28
C VAL A 112 -2.35 -6.46 -4.15
N SER A 113 -2.17 -7.27 -5.22
CA SER A 113 -1.07 -7.10 -6.16
C SER A 113 -1.08 -5.74 -6.84
N GLN A 114 -2.24 -5.31 -7.35
CA GLN A 114 -2.36 -4.00 -8.00
C GLN A 114 -2.18 -2.85 -7.01
N GLN A 115 -2.70 -2.98 -5.78
CA GLN A 115 -2.55 -1.94 -4.76
C GLN A 115 -1.12 -1.80 -4.26
N VAL A 116 -0.36 -2.90 -4.10
CA VAL A 116 1.08 -2.88 -3.78
C VAL A 116 1.85 -2.11 -4.85
N LEU A 117 1.69 -2.49 -6.13
CA LEU A 117 2.37 -1.86 -7.26
C LEU A 117 1.98 -0.38 -7.41
N HIS A 118 0.71 -0.05 -7.20
CA HIS A 118 0.26 1.34 -7.24
C HIS A 118 0.87 2.15 -6.09
N SER A 119 0.91 1.60 -4.87
CA SER A 119 1.57 2.27 -3.74
C SER A 119 3.04 2.55 -4.02
N ARG A 120 3.76 1.58 -4.61
CA ARG A 120 5.13 1.77 -5.08
C ARG A 120 5.25 2.91 -6.09
N LYS A 121 4.38 2.94 -7.10
CA LYS A 121 4.33 4.03 -8.10
C LYS A 121 4.14 5.39 -7.41
N LEU A 122 3.20 5.49 -6.47
CA LEU A 122 2.97 6.72 -5.71
C LEU A 122 4.18 7.13 -4.88
N GLY A 123 4.88 6.18 -4.26
CA GLY A 123 6.11 6.44 -3.53
C GLY A 123 7.19 7.06 -4.41
N ARG A 124 7.43 6.44 -5.58
CA ARG A 124 8.39 6.97 -6.56
C ARG A 124 7.99 8.37 -7.04
N LEU A 125 6.71 8.56 -7.36
CA LEU A 125 6.20 9.85 -7.83
C LEU A 125 6.34 10.96 -6.75
N LYS A 126 5.94 10.68 -5.50
CA LYS A 126 6.03 11.63 -4.37
C LYS A 126 7.47 12.04 -4.04
N GLN A 127 8.44 11.16 -4.31
CA GLN A 127 9.85 11.39 -4.07
C GLN A 127 10.60 11.91 -5.31
N GLY A 128 9.90 12.12 -6.43
CA GLY A 128 10.53 12.54 -7.69
C GLY A 128 11.45 11.47 -8.30
N LEU A 129 11.29 10.19 -7.96
CA LEU A 129 12.07 9.09 -8.53
C LEU A 129 11.51 8.65 -9.89
N ASP A 130 12.36 8.10 -10.75
CA ASP A 130 11.93 7.58 -12.05
C ASP A 130 10.91 6.45 -11.90
N TYR A 131 9.64 6.69 -12.22
CA TYR A 131 8.61 5.66 -12.15
C TYR A 131 8.13 5.19 -13.53
N LYS A 132 8.57 5.86 -14.59
CA LYS A 132 8.19 5.59 -15.99
C LYS A 132 9.24 4.75 -16.71
N GLY A 133 10.40 4.51 -16.09
CA GLY A 133 11.49 3.70 -16.66
C GLY A 133 12.31 4.45 -17.71
N HIS A 134 12.33 5.78 -17.63
CA HIS A 134 13.06 6.64 -18.57
C HIS A 134 14.52 6.88 -18.18
N GLY A 135 14.97 6.36 -17.04
CA GLY A 135 16.33 6.54 -16.52
C GLY A 135 16.59 7.92 -15.91
N ARG A 136 15.55 8.70 -15.61
CA ARG A 136 15.69 10.05 -15.01
C ARG A 136 14.65 10.32 -13.93
N ASN A 137 15.09 10.97 -12.86
CA ASN A 137 14.23 11.45 -11.78
C ASN A 137 13.31 12.58 -12.28
N LEU A 138 12.09 12.62 -11.72
CA LEU A 138 11.10 13.64 -12.01
C LEU A 138 11.33 14.86 -11.12
N HIS A 139 11.70 15.99 -11.71
CA HIS A 139 11.66 17.27 -11.02
C HIS A 139 10.21 17.76 -10.94
N TRP A 140 9.80 18.30 -9.80
CA TRP A 140 8.39 18.64 -9.55
C TRP A 140 7.82 19.71 -10.51
N LYS A 141 8.67 20.62 -11.03
CA LYS A 141 8.25 21.61 -12.04
C LYS A 141 7.94 20.99 -13.41
N ASP A 142 8.45 19.78 -13.66
CA ASP A 142 8.25 19.05 -14.92
C ASP A 142 7.07 18.07 -14.81
N ALA A 143 6.39 18.03 -13.66
CA ALA A 143 5.26 17.15 -13.42
C ALA A 143 4.10 17.50 -14.36
N SER A 144 3.67 16.52 -15.15
CA SER A 144 2.52 16.62 -16.03
C SER A 144 1.21 16.60 -15.25
N ARG A 145 0.11 17.02 -15.91
CA ARG A 145 -1.23 16.86 -15.34
C ARG A 145 -1.57 15.41 -15.00
N GLU A 146 -1.08 14.46 -15.78
CA GLU A 146 -1.26 13.03 -15.51
C GLU A 146 -0.56 12.62 -14.21
N ASP A 147 0.67 13.12 -13.97
CA ASP A 147 1.39 12.89 -12.72
C ASP A 147 0.58 13.42 -11.53
N CYS A 148 0.09 14.66 -11.62
CA CYS A 148 -0.74 15.27 -10.57
C CYS A 148 -2.05 14.50 -10.33
N LEU A 149 -2.74 14.09 -11.39
CA LEU A 149 -3.95 13.27 -11.28
C LEU A 149 -3.63 11.90 -10.69
N GLY A 150 -2.49 11.32 -11.03
CA GLY A 150 -2.02 10.03 -10.51
C GLY A 150 -1.90 10.00 -8.99
N LEU A 151 -1.61 11.14 -8.34
CA LEU A 151 -1.52 11.26 -6.88
C LEU A 151 -2.86 11.19 -6.15
N LEU A 152 -3.99 11.32 -6.85
CA LEU A 152 -5.30 11.33 -6.23
C LEU A 152 -5.64 9.95 -5.66
N GLN A 153 -5.98 9.90 -4.37
CA GLN A 153 -6.30 8.65 -3.67
C GLN A 153 -7.43 7.85 -4.34
N ARG A 154 -8.39 8.54 -4.99
CA ARG A 154 -9.49 7.90 -5.74
C ARG A 154 -9.00 7.02 -6.92
N ASN A 155 -7.76 7.21 -7.36
CA ASN A 155 -7.14 6.42 -8.42
C ASN A 155 -6.45 5.15 -7.90
N MET A 156 -6.50 4.90 -6.59
CA MET A 156 -6.10 3.60 -6.04
C MET A 156 -6.91 2.49 -6.73
N PRO A 157 -6.28 1.40 -7.20
CA PRO A 157 -6.99 0.25 -7.72
C PRO A 157 -8.02 -0.25 -6.71
N PHE A 158 -9.24 -0.53 -7.17
CA PHE A 158 -10.35 -0.96 -6.31
C PHE A 158 -10.71 0.05 -5.21
N PHE A 159 -10.58 1.37 -5.49
CA PHE A 159 -10.93 2.40 -4.51
C PHE A 159 -12.39 2.33 -4.06
N ALA A 160 -13.32 2.22 -5.03
CA ALA A 160 -14.76 2.20 -4.80
C ALA A 160 -15.30 0.86 -4.28
N GLY A 161 -14.52 -0.20 -4.37
CA GLY A 161 -14.91 -1.55 -3.96
C GLY A 161 -13.95 -2.60 -4.53
N ALA A 162 -13.64 -3.60 -3.73
CA ALA A 162 -12.92 -4.79 -4.16
C ALA A 162 -13.93 -5.92 -4.42
N PRO A 163 -13.70 -6.79 -5.42
CA PRO A 163 -14.54 -7.97 -5.63
C PRO A 163 -14.62 -8.82 -4.36
N SER A 164 -15.82 -9.28 -4.02
CA SER A 164 -16.07 -10.13 -2.86
C SER A 164 -16.86 -11.39 -3.23
N PRO A 165 -16.72 -12.48 -2.44
CA PRO A 165 -17.55 -13.66 -2.56
C PRO A 165 -19.06 -13.35 -2.55
N ALA A 166 -19.49 -12.39 -1.72
CA ALA A 166 -20.89 -11.99 -1.59
C ALA A 166 -21.49 -11.41 -2.90
N ASP A 167 -20.68 -10.75 -3.73
CA ASP A 167 -21.15 -10.18 -5.00
C ASP A 167 -21.61 -11.27 -5.99
N SER A 168 -21.07 -12.48 -5.87
CA SER A 168 -21.46 -13.62 -6.71
C SER A 168 -22.79 -14.26 -6.32
N GLU A 169 -23.28 -14.00 -5.09
CA GLU A 169 -24.55 -14.50 -4.58
C GLU A 169 -25.72 -13.53 -4.85
N ALA A 170 -25.45 -12.29 -5.25
CA ALA A 170 -26.47 -11.28 -5.58
C ALA A 170 -27.10 -11.45 -6.99
N LEU A 171 -26.72 -12.50 -7.73
CA LEU A 171 -27.21 -12.81 -9.09
C LEU A 171 -28.00 -14.14 -9.20
N PRO A 172 -29.00 -14.37 -8.33
CA PRO A 172 -30.16 -15.14 -8.81
C PRO A 172 -31.47 -14.60 -8.23
N LEU A 173 -32.16 -13.69 -8.95
CA LEU A 173 -33.61 -13.46 -8.77
C LEU A 173 -34.31 -12.79 -9.97
N MET A 174 -33.72 -12.82 -11.17
CA MET A 174 -34.38 -12.35 -12.40
C MET A 174 -34.24 -13.35 -13.54
N MET A 175 -34.69 -14.60 -13.35
CA MET A 175 -35.13 -15.49 -14.44
C MET A 175 -35.98 -16.63 -13.84
N THR A 176 -37.26 -16.35 -13.63
CA THR A 176 -38.36 -17.33 -13.66
C THR A 176 -39.56 -16.67 -14.30
#